data_AF-W8YJQ1-F1
#
_entry.id   AF-W8YJQ1-F1
#
_cell.length_a   1.000
_cell.length_b   1.000
_cell.length_c   1.000
_cell.angle_alpha   90.00
_cell.angle_beta   90.00
_cell.angle_gamma   90.00
#
_symmetry.space_group_name_H-M   'P 1'
#
loop_
_entity.id
_entity.type
_entity.pdbx_description
1 polymer ?
#
loop_
_entity_poly.entity_id
_entity_poly.type
_entity_poly.pdbx_seq_one_letter_code
_entity_poly.pdbx_strand_id
1 'polypeptide(L)'
;MGITLYDQNGTEKKHVTAEGQETSKNFAEQVNGMMFEYGDVVKVYHAESDRLSWYKNSEFVGKGDKKTFKEISFKVTPNGLEQV
;
A
#
# COMPACT_ATOMS: atom_id res chain seq x y z
N MET A 1 -10.12 -3.05 -0.53
CA MET A 1 -8.86 -2.30 -0.26
C MET A 1 -8.17 -1.97 -1.57
N GLY A 2 -7.18 -1.09 -1.59
CA GLY A 2 -6.40 -0.84 -2.79
C GLY A 2 -4.95 -0.49 -2.51
N ILE A 3 -4.10 -0.76 -3.49
CA ILE A 3 -2.71 -0.32 -3.55
C ILE A 3 -2.52 0.44 -4.85
N THR A 4 -1.92 1.62 -4.77
CA THR A 4 -1.55 2.43 -5.93
C THR A 4 -0.06 2.74 -5.88
N LEU A 5 0.64 2.51 -6.99
CA LEU A 5 2.03 2.91 -7.17
C LEU A 5 2.08 4.22 -7.97
N TYR A 6 2.77 5.21 -7.43
CA TYR A 6 3.05 6.48 -8.08
C TYR A 6 4.54 6.61 -8.39
N ASP A 7 4.88 7.22 -9.51
CA ASP A 7 6.24 7.63 -9.80
C ASP A 7 6.69 8.81 -8.91
N GLN A 8 7.96 9.18 -9.01
CA GLN A 8 8.54 10.31 -8.27
C GLN A 8 7.87 11.67 -8.55
N ASN A 9 7.17 11.80 -9.68
CA ASN A 9 6.45 13.02 -10.07
C ASN A 9 4.99 13.00 -9.61
N GLY A 10 4.53 11.93 -8.98
CA GLY A 10 3.14 11.73 -8.57
C GLY A 10 2.23 11.19 -9.67
N THR A 11 2.78 10.68 -10.77
CA THR A 11 2.01 10.02 -11.83
C THR A 11 1.67 8.61 -11.41
N GLU A 12 0.42 8.20 -11.54
CA GLU A 12 0.01 6.82 -11.26
C GLU A 12 0.65 5.86 -12.27
N LYS A 13 1.43 4.89 -11.78
CA LYS A 13 2.01 3.80 -12.57
C LYS A 13 1.06 2.60 -12.63
N LYS A 14 0.42 2.28 -11.50
CA LYS A 14 -0.46 1.11 -11.38
C LYS A 14 -1.40 1.26 -10.19
N HIS A 15 -2.62 0.79 -10.35
CA HIS A 15 -3.61 0.66 -9.28
C HIS A 15 -4.17 -0.77 -9.26
N VAL A 16 -4.30 -1.33 -8.06
CA VAL A 16 -4.85 -2.67 -7.82
C VAL A 16 -5.81 -2.60 -6.64
N THR A 17 -7.00 -3.17 -6.78
CA THR A 17 -8.02 -3.22 -5.72
C THR A 17 -8.43 -4.64 -5.41
N ALA A 18 -8.61 -4.94 -4.13
CA ALA A 18 -9.28 -6.14 -3.67
C ALA A 18 -10.71 -5.82 -3.25
N GLU A 19 -11.67 -6.34 -4.00
CA GLU A 19 -13.11 -6.21 -3.76
C GLU A 19 -13.69 -7.51 -3.16
N GLY A 20 -14.99 -7.56 -2.88
CA GLY A 20 -15.61 -8.58 -2.01
C GLY A 20 -15.44 -10.05 -2.42
N GLN A 21 -15.13 -10.34 -3.69
CA GLN A 21 -14.83 -11.70 -4.17
C GLN A 21 -13.33 -11.93 -4.44
N GLU A 22 -12.49 -10.93 -4.21
CA GLU A 22 -11.06 -11.03 -4.46
C GLU A 22 -10.39 -11.94 -3.41
N THR A 23 -9.43 -12.75 -3.87
CA THR A 23 -8.64 -13.62 -2.99
C THR A 23 -7.25 -13.06 -2.80
N SER A 24 -6.61 -13.39 -1.67
CA SER A 24 -5.22 -12.97 -1.41
C SER A 24 -4.25 -13.42 -2.50
N LYS A 25 -4.50 -14.58 -3.13
CA LYS A 25 -3.68 -15.11 -4.23
C LYS A 25 -3.79 -14.24 -5.48
N ASN A 26 -5.02 -14.01 -5.96
CA ASN A 26 -5.26 -13.21 -7.15
C ASN A 26 -4.79 -11.76 -6.96
N PHE A 27 -5.01 -11.19 -5.77
CA PHE A 27 -4.51 -9.86 -5.43
C PHE A 27 -2.98 -9.81 -5.47
N ALA A 28 -2.30 -10.80 -4.87
CA ALA A 28 -0.85 -10.90 -4.94
C ALA A 28 -0.34 -11.05 -6.37
N GLU A 29 -1.01 -11.84 -7.23
CA GLU A 29 -0.65 -11.97 -8.65
C GLU A 29 -0.78 -10.66 -9.42
N GLN A 30 -1.80 -9.84 -9.14
CA GLN A 30 -1.95 -8.51 -9.75
C GLN A 30 -0.86 -7.52 -9.30
N VAL A 31 -0.35 -7.70 -8.08
CA VAL A 31 0.75 -6.91 -7.52
C VAL A 31 2.11 -7.42 -8.00
N ASN A 32 2.23 -8.72 -8.25
CA ASN A 32 3.47 -9.36 -8.64
C ASN A 32 3.92 -8.89 -10.03
N GLY A 33 5.22 -8.60 -10.17
CA GLY A 33 5.77 -8.08 -11.42
C GLY A 33 5.54 -6.59 -11.66
N MET A 34 4.96 -5.85 -10.72
CA MET A 34 4.99 -4.39 -10.76
C MET A 34 6.43 -3.88 -10.73
N MET A 35 6.86 -3.22 -11.80
CA MET A 35 8.14 -2.51 -11.84
C MET A 35 8.04 -1.24 -10.99
N PHE A 36 8.92 -1.14 -10.00
CA PHE A 36 9.09 0.04 -9.16
C PHE A 36 10.50 0.58 -9.32
N GLU A 37 10.67 1.84 -8.98
CA GLU A 37 11.95 2.52 -8.91
C GLU A 37 12.13 3.14 -7.52
N TYR A 38 13.38 3.32 -7.08
CA TYR A 38 13.62 4.04 -5.83
C TYR A 38 13.12 5.47 -5.96
N GLY A 39 12.36 5.94 -4.98
CA GLY A 39 11.68 7.23 -5.00
C GLY A 39 10.19 7.15 -5.39
N ASP A 40 9.73 6.03 -5.97
CA ASP A 40 8.30 5.78 -6.17
C ASP A 40 7.56 5.75 -4.83
N VAL A 41 6.27 6.04 -4.86
CA VAL A 41 5.40 6.05 -3.67
C VAL A 41 4.29 5.02 -3.82
N VAL A 42 4.26 4.08 -2.89
CA VAL A 42 3.17 3.11 -2.72
C VAL A 42 2.14 3.69 -1.75
N LYS A 43 0.92 3.91 -2.22
CA LYS A 43 -0.24 4.27 -1.40
C LYS A 43 -1.08 3.05 -1.14
N VAL A 44 -1.49 2.87 0.12
CA VAL A 44 -2.40 1.81 0.54
C VAL A 44 -3.67 2.44 1.08
N TYR A 45 -4.82 2.01 0.56
CA TYR A 45 -6.14 2.50 0.92
C TYR A 45 -7.04 1.37 1.43
N HIS A 46 -7.80 1.66 2.48
CA HIS A 46 -8.88 0.79 2.93
C HIS A 46 -10.10 1.61 3.35
N ALA A 47 -11.28 1.27 2.82
CA ALA A 47 -12.53 1.95 3.17
C ALA A 47 -12.85 1.83 4.68
N GLU A 48 -12.48 0.72 5.29
CA GLU A 48 -12.54 0.47 6.73
C GLU A 48 -11.12 0.41 7.33
N SER A 49 -10.40 1.54 7.36
CA SER A 49 -8.98 1.57 7.73
C SER A 49 -8.66 1.08 9.14
N ASP A 50 -9.62 1.14 10.06
CA ASP A 50 -9.52 0.61 11.43
C ASP A 50 -9.44 -0.91 11.51
N ARG A 51 -9.78 -1.61 10.42
CA ARG A 51 -9.62 -3.07 10.31
C ARG A 51 -8.23 -3.49 9.85
N LEU A 52 -7.42 -2.55 9.37
CA LEU A 52 -6.09 -2.85 8.87
C LEU A 52 -5.05 -2.70 9.99
N SER A 53 -4.37 -3.80 10.32
CA SER A 53 -3.24 -3.81 11.25
C SER A 53 -1.94 -3.56 10.51
N TRP A 54 -1.14 -2.62 11.02
CA TRP A 54 0.15 -2.26 10.49
C TRP A 54 1.26 -2.92 11.28
N TYR A 55 2.25 -3.42 10.54
CA TYR A 55 3.45 -4.04 11.11
C TYR A 55 4.70 -3.42 10.50
N LYS A 56 5.71 -3.15 11.32
CA LYS A 56 7.05 -2.75 10.89
C LYS A 56 8.04 -3.76 11.46
N ASN A 57 8.81 -4.42 10.60
CA ASN A 57 9.76 -5.45 11.02
C ASN A 57 9.13 -6.51 11.94
N SER A 58 7.92 -6.97 11.58
CA SER A 58 7.08 -7.90 12.36
C SER A 58 6.53 -7.37 13.69
N GLU A 59 6.83 -6.13 14.09
CA GLU A 59 6.26 -5.48 15.27
C GLU A 59 4.97 -4.76 14.92
N PHE A 60 3.93 -4.93 15.73
CA PHE A 60 2.66 -4.24 15.55
C PHE A 60 2.81 -2.75 15.88
N VAL A 61 2.58 -1.89 14.88
CA VAL A 61 2.75 -0.43 15.02
C VAL A 61 1.42 0.32 15.13
N GLY A 62 0.29 -0.37 14.97
CA GLY A 62 -1.04 0.20 15.17
C GLY A 62 -2.07 -0.31 14.16
N LYS A 63 -3.29 0.22 14.27
CA LYS A 63 -4.34 0.05 13.25
C LYS A 63 -4.57 1.39 12.55
N GLY A 64 -5.09 1.36 11.32
CA GLY A 64 -5.46 2.59 10.62
C GLY A 64 -6.45 3.41 11.46
N ASP A 65 -6.20 4.71 11.62
CA ASP A 65 -7.12 5.58 12.35
C ASP A 65 -8.30 5.96 11.44
N LYS A 66 -9.53 5.67 11.90
CA LYS A 66 -10.79 5.92 11.16
C LYS A 66 -10.98 7.41 10.81
N LYS A 67 -10.35 8.32 11.56
CA LYS A 67 -10.43 9.78 11.34
C LYS A 67 -9.26 10.35 10.53
N THR A 68 -8.11 9.68 10.49
CA THR A 68 -6.85 10.29 10.05
C THR A 68 -6.12 9.50 8.96
N PHE A 69 -6.35 8.18 8.86
CA PHE A 69 -5.61 7.29 7.96
C PHE A 69 -6.58 6.47 7.10
N LYS A 70 -7.27 7.12 6.16
CA LYS A 70 -7.90 6.39 5.04
C LYS A 70 -6.84 5.83 4.09
N GLU A 71 -5.72 6.53 3.99
CA GLU A 71 -4.59 6.23 3.12
C GLU A 71 -3.28 6.33 3.90
N ILE A 72 -2.34 5.41 3.64
CA ILE A 72 -0.95 5.51 4.09
C ILE A 72 -0.04 5.41 2.88
N SER A 73 0.98 6.26 2.84
CA SER A 73 1.96 6.33 1.78
C SER A 73 3.31 5.82 2.26
N PHE A 74 4.00 5.07 1.40
CA PHE A 74 5.34 4.57 1.62
C PHE A 74 6.20 4.88 0.42
N LYS A 75 7.35 5.53 0.64
CA LYS A 75 8.36 5.70 -0.39
C LYS A 75 9.19 4.44 -0.51
N VAL A 76 9.45 4.02 -1.74
CA VAL A 76 10.36 2.92 -2.04
C VAL A 76 11.79 3.43 -1.94
N THR A 77 12.58 2.86 -1.04
CA THR A 77 13.98 3.23 -0.81
C THR A 77 14.88 2.01 -0.90
N PRO A 78 16.21 2.18 -1.00
CA PRO A 78 17.16 1.06 -0.92
C PRO A 78 17.04 0.23 0.36
N ASN A 79 16.52 0.82 1.44
CA ASN A 79 16.30 0.15 2.73
C ASN A 79 14.91 -0.50 2.84
N GLY A 80 14.09 -0.45 1.78
CA GLY A 80 12.71 -0.93 1.76
C GLY A 80 11.68 0.20 1.76
N LEU A 81 10.48 -0.09 2.26
CA LEU A 81 9.36 0.86 2.31
C LEU A 81 9.46 1.76 3.55
N GLU A 82 9.55 3.07 3.34
CA GLU A 82 9.58 4.08 4.40
C GLU A 82 8.31 4.92 4.37
N GLN A 83 7.60 5.03 5.49
CA GLN A 83 6.36 5.80 5.57
C GLN A 83 6.64 7.30 5.36
N VAL A 84 5.81 7.97 4.56
CA VAL A 84 5.92 9.42 4.23
C VAL A 84 4.60 10.16 4.43
#